data_AF-A0A7L5DGI4-F1
#
_entry.id   AF-A0A7L5DGI4-F1
#
_cell.length_a   1.000
_cell.length_b   1.000
_cell.length_c   1.000
_cell.angle_alpha   90.00
_cell.angle_beta   90.00
_cell.angle_gamma   90.00
#
_symmetry.space_group_name_H-M   'P 1'
#
loop_
_entity.id
_entity.type
_entity.pdbx_description
1 polymer ?
#
loop_
_entity_poly.entity_id
_entity_poly.type
_entity_poly.pdbx_seq_one_letter_code
_entity_poly.pdbx_strand_id
1 'polypeptide(L)'
;MKNFISLSEEQQCIYCAWVFAPIVALALSLAAGLAAILLLPLLLTVGYYVFFRQYSSARHPAWCFLTLPLTVYIWLRWGLDDSVLPVVLAYYVSQLINSFTIPLIFKEDYTDTYIGWLVAHTAALLVWLVLHALLRPHDNFFAYTIIELIAQSLSGFFLFGRYTVN
;
A
#
# COMPACT_ATOMS: atom_id res chain seq x y z
N MET A 1 -14.67 4.82 -30.32
CA MET A 1 -13.65 3.97 -29.67
C MET A 1 -13.40 4.55 -28.29
N LYS A 2 -13.52 3.75 -27.22
CA LYS A 2 -13.25 4.22 -25.86
C LYS A 2 -11.79 4.69 -25.80
N ASN A 3 -11.56 5.96 -25.43
CA ASN A 3 -10.23 6.46 -25.14
C ASN A 3 -9.63 5.56 -24.07
N PHE A 4 -8.68 4.70 -24.45
CA PHE A 4 -7.85 4.03 -23.46
C PHE A 4 -7.01 5.12 -22.84
N ILE A 5 -7.39 5.47 -21.63
CA ILE A 5 -6.67 6.37 -20.76
C ILE A 5 -5.28 5.73 -20.52
N SER A 6 -4.25 6.25 -21.18
CA SER A 6 -2.87 5.81 -20.94
C SER A 6 -2.29 6.62 -19.78
N LEU A 7 -1.88 5.95 -18.71
CA LEU A 7 -1.12 6.56 -17.62
C LEU A 7 0.19 7.17 -18.17
N SER A 8 0.60 8.33 -17.68
CA SER A 8 1.94 8.87 -17.98
C SER A 8 3.03 7.93 -17.44
N GLU A 9 4.25 8.02 -17.98
CA GLU A 9 5.38 7.18 -17.53
C GLU A 9 5.62 7.31 -16.02
N GLU A 10 5.58 8.53 -15.50
CA GLU A 10 5.66 8.82 -14.06
C GLU A 10 4.53 8.15 -13.26
N GLN A 11 3.29 8.21 -13.75
CA GLN A 11 2.15 7.55 -13.08
C GLN A 11 2.26 6.02 -13.09
N GLN A 12 2.79 5.44 -14.17
CA GLN A 12 3.06 4.00 -14.25
C GLN A 12 4.14 3.59 -13.24
N CYS A 13 5.22 4.38 -13.12
CA CYS A 13 6.26 4.12 -12.13
C CYS A 13 5.75 4.24 -10.70
N ILE A 14 4.95 5.28 -10.39
CA ILE A 14 4.31 5.46 -9.09
C ILE A 14 3.36 4.29 -8.78
N TYR A 15 2.55 3.87 -9.74
CA TYR A 15 1.69 2.70 -9.61
C TYR A 15 2.50 1.43 -9.31
N CYS A 16 3.56 1.16 -10.08
CA CYS A 16 4.40 -0.02 -9.87
C CYS A 16 5.05 -0.01 -8.49
N ALA A 17 5.60 1.12 -8.04
CA ALA A 17 6.17 1.20 -6.70
C ALA A 17 5.12 1.03 -5.61
N TRP A 18 3.92 1.56 -5.79
CA TRP A 18 2.80 1.34 -4.87
C TRP A 18 2.48 -0.15 -4.72
N VAL A 19 2.39 -0.88 -5.84
CA VAL A 19 2.05 -2.31 -5.82
C VAL A 19 3.20 -3.19 -5.28
N PHE A 20 4.44 -2.89 -5.67
CA PHE A 20 5.58 -3.78 -5.42
C PHE A 20 6.43 -3.42 -4.20
N ALA A 21 6.51 -2.14 -3.80
CA ALA A 21 7.31 -1.76 -2.63
C ALA A 21 6.89 -2.49 -1.35
N PRO A 22 5.60 -2.76 -1.09
CA PRO A 22 5.18 -3.56 0.04
C PRO A 22 5.75 -4.97 0.08
N ILE A 23 5.80 -5.62 -1.09
CA ILE A 23 6.29 -6.99 -1.24
C ILE A 23 7.80 -7.02 -1.09
N VAL A 24 8.49 -6.04 -1.70
CA VAL A 24 9.95 -5.91 -1.57
C VAL A 24 10.32 -5.65 -0.11
N ALA A 25 9.62 -4.74 0.57
CA ALA A 25 9.87 -4.45 1.97
C ALA A 25 9.59 -5.68 2.86
N LEU A 26 8.52 -6.44 2.57
CA LEU A 26 8.22 -7.70 3.25
C LEU A 26 9.35 -8.71 3.06
N ALA A 27 9.73 -8.99 1.82
CA ALA A 27 10.81 -9.94 1.50
C ALA A 27 12.13 -9.56 2.17
N LEU A 28 12.50 -8.28 2.16
CA LEU A 28 13.70 -7.77 2.82
C LEU A 28 13.61 -7.86 4.34
N SER A 29 12.43 -7.63 4.92
CA SER A 29 12.22 -7.69 6.36
C SER A 29 12.27 -9.12 6.90
N LEU A 30 11.77 -10.10 6.16
CA LEU A 30 11.71 -11.51 6.58
C LEU A 30 13.10 -12.09 6.91
N ALA A 31 14.14 -11.63 6.20
CA ALA A 31 15.52 -12.03 6.47
C ALA A 31 16.02 -11.62 7.87
N ALA A 32 15.34 -10.67 8.54
CA ALA A 32 15.74 -10.13 9.84
C ALA A 32 15.04 -10.81 11.03
N GLY A 33 14.21 -11.84 10.81
CA GLY A 33 13.52 -12.57 11.88
C GLY A 33 12.65 -11.67 12.74
N LEU A 34 12.81 -11.71 14.07
CA LEU A 34 12.04 -10.84 14.98
C LEU A 34 12.28 -9.33 14.76
N ALA A 35 13.43 -8.94 14.20
CA ALA A 35 13.66 -7.54 13.86
C ALA A 35 12.78 -7.07 12.68
N ALA A 36 12.15 -7.98 11.92
CA ALA A 36 11.23 -7.66 10.82
C ALA A 36 10.08 -6.74 11.26
N ILE A 37 9.65 -6.85 12.52
CA ILE A 37 8.52 -6.06 13.08
C ILE A 37 8.79 -4.57 13.05
N LEU A 38 10.04 -4.16 13.31
CA LEU A 38 10.46 -2.76 13.24
C LEU A 38 11.02 -2.42 11.86
N LEU A 39 11.69 -3.38 11.23
CA LEU A 39 12.36 -3.18 9.96
C LEU A 39 11.36 -2.97 8.82
N LEU A 40 10.26 -3.72 8.79
CA LEU A 40 9.25 -3.62 7.73
C LEU A 40 8.59 -2.24 7.64
N PRO A 41 7.97 -1.68 8.71
CA PRO A 41 7.39 -0.34 8.63
C PRO A 41 8.44 0.72 8.31
N LEU A 42 9.67 0.56 8.80
CA LEU A 42 10.77 1.47 8.47
C LEU A 42 11.18 1.39 6.99
N LEU A 43 11.36 0.19 6.43
CA LEU A 43 11.70 -0.04 5.03
C LEU A 43 10.61 0.49 4.10
N LEU A 44 9.34 0.29 4.47
CA LEU A 44 8.19 0.84 3.75
C LEU A 44 8.22 2.36 3.72
N THR A 45 8.30 3.01 4.89
CA THR A 45 8.28 4.47 4.98
C THR A 45 9.51 5.10 4.30
N VAL A 46 10.71 4.59 4.57
CA VAL A 46 11.95 5.10 3.95
C VAL A 46 11.96 4.81 2.46
N GLY A 47 11.51 3.63 2.04
CA GLY A 47 11.39 3.26 0.63
C GLY A 47 10.46 4.19 -0.13
N TYR A 48 9.26 4.45 0.41
CA TYR A 48 8.34 5.42 -0.17
C TYR A 48 8.91 6.83 -0.20
N TYR A 49 9.57 7.28 0.87
CA TYR A 49 10.24 8.59 0.88
C TYR A 49 11.29 8.70 -0.24
N VAL A 50 12.21 7.73 -0.32
CA VAL A 50 13.30 7.71 -1.31
C VAL A 50 12.78 7.60 -2.73
N PHE A 51 11.67 6.90 -2.93
CA PHE A 51 11.03 6.77 -4.23
C PHE A 51 10.29 8.06 -4.61
N PHE A 52 9.38 8.55 -3.76
CA PHE A 52 8.56 9.72 -4.08
C PHE A 52 9.38 11.00 -4.24
N ARG A 53 10.49 11.18 -3.50
CA ARG A 53 11.36 12.37 -3.66
C ARG A 53 12.03 12.51 -5.03
N GLN A 54 11.99 11.47 -5.88
CA GLN A 54 12.56 11.50 -7.23
C GLN A 54 11.61 12.14 -8.25
N TYR A 55 10.34 12.27 -7.90
CA TYR A 55 9.28 12.73 -8.79
C TYR A 55 8.99 14.21 -8.58
N SER A 56 8.93 14.97 -9.68
CA SER A 56 8.57 16.39 -9.64
C SER A 56 7.13 16.64 -9.16
N SER A 57 6.26 15.65 -9.30
CA SER A 57 4.88 15.72 -8.79
C SER A 57 4.77 15.59 -7.27
N ALA A 58 5.80 15.06 -6.59
CA ALA A 58 5.80 14.88 -5.15
C ALA A 58 6.21 16.17 -4.43
N ARG A 59 5.24 16.90 -3.87
CA ARG A 59 5.47 18.17 -3.18
C ARG A 59 6.02 18.00 -1.78
N HIS A 60 5.48 17.02 -1.05
CA HIS A 60 5.84 16.79 0.34
C HIS A 60 6.09 15.31 0.66
N PRO A 61 7.09 14.67 0.03
CA PRO A 61 7.36 13.25 0.20
C PRO A 61 7.64 12.84 1.66
N ALA A 62 8.09 13.77 2.51
CA ALA A 62 8.34 13.51 3.93
C ALA A 62 7.06 13.22 4.75
N TRP A 63 5.86 13.49 4.22
CA TRP A 63 4.61 13.21 4.94
C TRP A 63 4.37 11.72 5.17
N CYS A 64 5.02 10.84 4.40
CA CYS A 64 5.00 9.40 4.67
C CYS A 64 5.62 9.02 6.04
N PHE A 65 6.41 9.88 6.68
CA PHE A 65 6.94 9.61 8.03
C PHE A 65 5.87 9.77 9.12
N LEU A 66 4.77 10.49 8.85
CA LEU A 66 3.69 10.67 9.82
C LEU A 66 3.00 9.36 10.19
N THR A 67 3.06 8.37 9.30
CA THR A 67 2.43 7.07 9.51
C THR A 67 3.30 6.10 10.30
N LEU A 68 4.62 6.36 10.39
CA LEU A 68 5.59 5.46 11.00
C LEU A 68 5.26 5.09 12.46
N PRO A 69 4.89 6.02 13.37
CA PRO A 69 4.55 5.64 14.74
C PRO A 69 3.36 4.69 14.81
N LEU A 70 2.35 4.91 13.95
CA LEU A 70 1.13 4.13 13.94
C LEU A 70 1.33 2.76 13.29
N THR A 71 2.07 2.68 12.19
CA THR A 71 2.41 1.40 11.55
C THR A 71 3.29 0.54 12.45
N VAL A 72 4.27 1.12 13.15
CA VAL A 72 5.06 0.41 14.16
C VAL A 72 4.17 -0.12 15.29
N TYR A 73 3.25 0.69 15.82
CA TYR A 73 2.32 0.24 16.86
C TYR A 73 1.47 -0.95 16.42
N ILE A 74 0.95 -0.93 15.19
CA ILE A 74 0.15 -2.03 14.62
C ILE A 74 0.98 -3.32 14.51
N TRP A 75 2.22 -3.20 14.03
CA TRP A 75 3.14 -4.34 13.93
C TRP A 75 3.51 -4.91 15.29
N LEU A 76 3.73 -4.06 16.30
CA LEU A 76 3.94 -4.52 17.68
C LEU A 76 2.70 -5.22 18.26
N ARG A 77 1.50 -4.83 17.84
CA ARG A 77 0.25 -5.40 18.38
C ARG A 77 -0.16 -6.71 17.73
N TRP A 78 0.02 -6.83 16.41
CA TRP A 78 -0.52 -7.95 15.62
C TRP A 78 0.53 -8.67 14.76
N GLY A 79 1.66 -8.04 14.46
CA GLY A 79 2.75 -8.65 13.70
C GLY A 79 3.63 -9.63 14.49
N LEU A 80 3.41 -9.72 15.81
CA LEU A 80 4.06 -10.66 16.73
C LEU A 80 3.24 -11.93 16.99
N ASP A 81 2.03 -12.03 16.42
CA ASP A 81 1.17 -13.18 16.63
C ASP A 81 1.66 -14.37 15.79
N ASP A 82 1.64 -15.57 16.37
CA ASP A 82 2.00 -16.81 15.66
C ASP A 82 0.91 -17.24 14.65
N SER A 83 -0.29 -16.64 14.75
CA SER A 83 -1.39 -16.88 13.83
C SER A 83 -1.22 -16.05 12.55
N VAL A 84 -1.58 -16.64 11.40
CA VAL A 84 -1.45 -15.97 10.09
C VAL A 84 -2.35 -14.74 9.99
N LEU A 85 -3.58 -14.82 10.49
CA LEU A 85 -4.59 -13.77 10.31
C LEU A 85 -4.21 -12.42 10.95
N PRO A 86 -3.74 -12.33 12.21
CA PRO A 86 -3.29 -11.07 12.80
C PRO A 86 -2.08 -10.47 12.09
N VAL A 87 -1.08 -11.27 11.70
CA VAL A 87 0.10 -10.79 10.95
C VAL A 87 -0.32 -10.17 9.62
N VAL A 88 -1.22 -10.87 8.92
CA VAL A 88 -1.82 -10.39 7.67
C VAL A 88 -2.57 -9.07 7.92
N LEU A 89 -3.44 -9.00 8.94
CA LEU A 89 -4.14 -7.76 9.30
C LEU A 89 -3.18 -6.61 9.64
N ALA A 90 -2.10 -6.88 10.37
CA ALA A 90 -1.07 -5.89 10.72
C ALA A 90 -0.48 -5.25 9.46
N TYR A 91 -0.17 -6.10 8.48
CA TYR A 91 0.33 -5.68 7.19
C TYR A 91 -0.71 -4.83 6.42
N TYR A 92 -1.96 -5.27 6.32
CA TYR A 92 -3.05 -4.54 5.64
C TYR A 92 -3.33 -3.17 6.21
N VAL A 93 -3.54 -3.11 7.52
CA VAL A 93 -3.90 -1.87 8.20
C VAL A 93 -2.73 -0.89 8.09
N SER A 94 -1.48 -1.38 8.13
CA SER A 94 -0.30 -0.54 7.92
C SER A 94 -0.23 0.05 6.51
N GLN A 95 -0.58 -0.72 5.48
CA GLN A 95 -0.63 -0.22 4.09
C GLN A 95 -1.74 0.81 3.90
N LEU A 96 -2.92 0.57 4.48
CA LEU A 96 -4.01 1.55 4.49
C LEU A 96 -3.58 2.86 5.17
N ILE A 97 -2.87 2.77 6.30
CA ILE A 97 -2.37 3.94 7.00
C ILE A 97 -1.35 4.71 6.17
N ASN A 98 -0.37 4.00 5.58
CA ASN A 98 0.60 4.60 4.68
C ASN A 98 -0.06 5.30 3.49
N SER A 99 -1.12 4.70 2.93
CA SER A 99 -1.78 5.25 1.75
C SER A 99 -2.50 6.58 2.02
N PHE A 100 -2.95 6.87 3.24
CA PHE A 100 -3.55 8.18 3.58
C PHE A 100 -2.61 9.35 3.31
N THR A 101 -1.29 9.10 3.27
CA THR A 101 -0.31 10.15 2.98
C THR A 101 -0.15 10.44 1.50
N ILE A 102 -0.60 9.55 0.60
CA ILE A 102 -0.46 9.73 -0.85
C ILE A 102 -1.16 10.99 -1.36
N PRO A 103 -2.44 11.26 -1.04
CA PRO A 103 -3.08 12.51 -1.43
C PRO A 103 -2.30 13.76 -0.96
N LEU A 104 -1.71 13.69 0.23
CA LEU A 104 -0.94 14.79 0.84
C LEU A 104 0.43 15.00 0.17
N ILE A 105 0.99 13.96 -0.45
CA ILE A 105 2.28 14.02 -1.15
C ILE A 105 2.12 14.63 -2.54
N PHE A 106 1.03 14.33 -3.26
CA PHE A 106 0.92 14.58 -4.70
C PHE A 106 -0.06 15.67 -5.13
N LYS A 107 -1.07 16.07 -4.32
CA LYS A 107 -2.12 16.99 -4.80
C LYS A 107 -2.37 18.21 -3.92
N GLU A 108 -2.81 19.27 -4.60
CA GLU A 108 -3.20 20.57 -4.04
C GLU A 108 -4.71 20.61 -3.72
N ASP A 109 -5.52 19.84 -4.47
CA ASP A 109 -6.96 19.73 -4.30
C ASP A 109 -7.33 18.41 -3.59
N TYR A 110 -7.52 18.52 -2.28
CA TYR A 110 -7.55 17.39 -1.37
C TYR A 110 -8.85 16.58 -1.44
N THR A 111 -9.99 17.22 -1.72
CA THR A 111 -11.32 16.63 -1.49
C THR A 111 -11.65 15.50 -2.48
N ASP A 112 -11.57 15.76 -3.79
CA ASP A 112 -11.87 14.76 -4.82
C ASP A 112 -10.87 13.60 -4.80
N THR A 113 -9.63 13.93 -4.45
CA THR A 113 -8.53 12.97 -4.31
C THR A 113 -8.77 12.05 -3.12
N TYR A 114 -9.22 12.58 -2.00
CA TYR A 114 -9.52 11.80 -0.80
C TYR A 114 -10.75 10.89 -0.99
N ILE A 115 -11.79 11.37 -1.69
CA ILE A 115 -12.96 10.54 -2.02
C ILE A 115 -12.55 9.41 -2.97
N GLY A 116 -11.79 9.70 -4.02
CA GLY A 116 -11.25 8.69 -4.92
C GLY A 116 -10.37 7.66 -4.19
N TRP A 117 -9.53 8.14 -3.28
CA TRP A 117 -8.70 7.32 -2.41
C TRP A 117 -9.53 6.40 -1.50
N LEU A 118 -10.60 6.92 -0.87
CA LEU A 118 -11.46 6.14 0.03
C LEU A 118 -12.19 5.03 -0.74
N VAL A 119 -12.70 5.35 -1.93
CA VAL A 119 -13.35 4.37 -2.82
C VAL A 119 -12.36 3.29 -3.26
N ALA A 120 -11.13 3.67 -3.65
CA ALA A 120 -10.08 2.73 -4.04
C ALA A 120 -9.75 1.72 -2.94
N HIS A 121 -9.56 2.22 -1.71
CA HIS A 121 -9.23 1.38 -0.55
C HIS A 121 -10.39 0.53 -0.07
N THR A 122 -11.62 1.08 -0.13
CA THR A 122 -12.83 0.31 0.21
C THR A 122 -13.02 -0.83 -0.79
N ALA A 123 -12.84 -0.58 -2.09
CA ALA A 123 -12.92 -1.61 -3.12
C ALA A 123 -11.82 -2.68 -2.94
N ALA A 124 -10.58 -2.26 -2.67
CA ALA A 124 -9.47 -3.16 -2.41
C ALA A 124 -9.73 -4.03 -1.16
N LEU A 125 -10.24 -3.45 -0.08
CA LEU A 125 -10.62 -4.17 1.14
C LEU A 125 -11.74 -5.18 0.88
N LEU A 126 -12.77 -4.81 0.11
CA LEU A 126 -13.86 -5.72 -0.24
C LEU A 126 -13.36 -6.91 -1.08
N VAL A 127 -12.53 -6.64 -2.09
CA VAL A 127 -11.89 -7.69 -2.91
C VAL A 127 -11.04 -8.60 -2.01
N TRP A 128 -10.27 -8.00 -1.10
CA TRP A 128 -9.48 -8.74 -0.14
C TRP A 128 -10.33 -9.68 0.71
N LEU A 129 -11.39 -9.17 1.33
CA LEU A 129 -12.28 -9.96 2.20
C LEU A 129 -12.95 -11.10 1.45
N VAL A 130 -13.42 -10.86 0.22
CA VAL A 130 -14.04 -11.87 -0.64
C VAL A 130 -13.03 -12.96 -0.99
N LEU A 131 -11.84 -12.57 -1.48
CA LEU A 131 -10.81 -13.52 -1.86
C LEU A 131 -10.27 -14.30 -0.67
N HIS A 132 -10.10 -13.66 0.49
CA HIS A 132 -9.75 -14.30 1.75
C HIS A 132 -10.80 -15.34 2.15
N ALA A 133 -12.09 -15.01 2.09
CA ALA A 133 -13.17 -15.96 2.40
C ALA A 133 -13.16 -17.18 1.46
N LEU A 134 -12.87 -16.97 0.18
CA LEU A 134 -12.80 -18.03 -0.83
C LEU A 134 -11.54 -18.90 -0.69
N LEU A 135 -10.41 -18.30 -0.31
CA LEU A 135 -9.11 -18.96 -0.23
C LEU A 135 -8.74 -19.40 1.18
N ARG A 136 -9.60 -19.17 2.19
CA ARG A 136 -9.45 -19.65 3.57
C ARG A 136 -9.09 -21.13 3.70
N PRO A 137 -9.57 -22.06 2.85
CA PRO A 137 -9.14 -23.46 2.91
C PRO A 137 -7.65 -23.68 2.58
N HIS A 138 -7.01 -22.69 1.94
CA HIS A 138 -5.60 -22.67 1.55
C HIS A 138 -4.83 -21.64 2.39
N ASP A 139 -4.89 -21.80 3.72
CA ASP A 139 -4.32 -20.88 4.72
C ASP A 139 -2.78 -20.91 4.71
N ASN A 140 -2.19 -20.41 3.63
CA ASN A 140 -0.75 -20.34 3.43
C ASN A 140 -0.34 -18.93 3.00
N PHE A 141 0.87 -18.56 3.39
CA PHE A 141 1.46 -17.22 3.17
C PHE A 141 1.40 -16.75 1.70
N PHE A 142 1.52 -17.69 0.75
CA PHE A 142 1.52 -17.37 -0.67
C PHE A 142 0.13 -16.94 -1.17
N ALA A 143 -0.94 -17.59 -0.70
CA ALA A 143 -2.31 -17.19 -0.99
C ALA A 143 -2.56 -15.74 -0.52
N TYR A 144 -2.14 -15.39 0.69
CA TYR A 144 -2.28 -14.01 1.21
C TYR A 144 -1.46 -12.98 0.41
N THR A 145 -0.27 -13.35 -0.06
CA THR A 145 0.56 -12.48 -0.89
C THR A 145 -0.08 -12.22 -2.26
N ILE A 146 -0.74 -13.23 -2.86
CA ILE A 146 -1.48 -13.06 -4.12
C ILE A 146 -2.72 -12.20 -3.93
N ILE A 147 -3.51 -12.47 -2.88
CA ILE A 147 -4.67 -11.65 -2.55
C ILE A 147 -4.22 -10.20 -2.36
N GLU A 148 -3.07 -9.99 -1.73
CA GLU A 148 -2.50 -8.66 -1.56
C GLU A 148 -2.15 -7.98 -2.87
N LEU A 149 -1.39 -8.66 -3.73
CA LEU A 149 -1.05 -8.13 -5.04
C LEU A 149 -2.29 -7.65 -5.80
N ILE A 150 -3.37 -8.42 -5.74
CA ILE A 150 -4.63 -8.09 -6.40
C ILE A 150 -5.28 -6.87 -5.75
N ALA A 151 -5.38 -6.83 -4.42
CA ALA A 151 -5.98 -5.72 -3.69
C ALA A 151 -5.19 -4.40 -3.86
N GLN A 152 -3.86 -4.46 -3.75
CA GLN A 152 -2.93 -3.35 -3.98
C GLN A 152 -2.99 -2.84 -5.43
N SER A 153 -3.01 -3.75 -6.41
CA SER A 153 -3.16 -3.40 -7.82
C SER A 153 -4.48 -2.68 -8.08
N LEU A 154 -5.57 -3.17 -7.47
CA LEU A 154 -6.89 -2.54 -7.59
C LEU A 154 -6.90 -1.14 -6.95
N SER A 155 -6.32 -0.99 -5.75
CA SER A 155 -6.17 0.30 -5.07
C SER A 155 -5.34 1.26 -5.91
N GLY A 156 -4.18 0.82 -6.39
CA GLY A 156 -3.31 1.59 -7.28
C GLY A 156 -4.01 2.00 -8.57
N PHE A 157 -4.83 1.12 -9.16
CA PHE A 157 -5.58 1.42 -10.37
C PHE A 157 -6.63 2.51 -10.12
N PHE A 158 -7.37 2.44 -9.02
CA PHE A 158 -8.38 3.44 -8.68
C PHE A 158 -7.80 4.75 -8.18
N LEU A 159 -6.67 4.70 -7.49
CA LEU A 159 -5.86 5.86 -7.17
C LEU A 159 -5.38 6.45 -8.49
N PHE A 160 -4.36 5.85 -9.11
CA PHE A 160 -3.58 6.42 -10.22
C PHE A 160 -4.34 6.52 -11.56
N GLY A 161 -5.30 5.63 -11.81
CA GLY A 161 -6.17 5.68 -13.00
C GLY A 161 -7.21 6.80 -13.01
N ARG A 162 -7.42 7.50 -11.89
CA ARG A 162 -8.18 8.76 -11.84
C ARG A 162 -7.30 10.01 -12.04
N TYR A 163 -5.96 9.88 -12.03
CA TYR A 163 -5.04 11.03 -12.20
C TYR A 163 -4.80 11.39 -13.67
N THR A 164 -5.57 10.83 -14.60
CA THR A 164 -5.41 10.98 -16.06
C THR A 164 -6.47 11.87 -16.71
N VAL A 165 -7.06 12.78 -15.96
CA VAL A 165 -7.92 13.83 -16.53
C VAL A 165 -7.43 15.16 -16.00
N ASN A 166 -6.47 15.74 -16.73
CA ASN A 166 -6.43 17.14 -17.18
C ASN A 166 -5.24 17.33 -18.12
#